data_AF-A0A3A4UZ17-F1
#
_entry.id   AF-A0A3A4UZ17-F1
#
_cell.length_a   1.000
_cell.length_b   1.000
_cell.length_c   1.000
_cell.angle_alpha   90.00
_cell.angle_beta   90.00
_cell.angle_gamma   90.00
#
_symmetry.space_group_name_H-M   'P 1'
#
loop_
_entity.id
_entity.type
_entity.pdbx_description
1 polymer ?
#
loop_
_entity_poly.entity_id
_entity_poly.type
_entity_poly.pdbx_seq_one_letter_code
_entity_poly.pdbx_strand_id
1 'polypeptide(L)'
;MRLANVFALAMVILWVLCSAVVWMFPVFSLQVTRWWMHGMMLSNTMGNWGLSFDNFFLGGVTAVAAAWGTGWLLGWSWDVMGKKKK
;
A
#
# COMPACT_ATOMS: atom_id res chain seq x y z
N MET A 1 3.69 -11.50 -15.31
CA MET A 1 2.50 -10.63 -15.47
C MET A 1 1.31 -11.04 -14.60
N ARG A 2 0.89 -12.31 -14.56
CA ARG A 2 -0.26 -12.74 -13.71
C ARG A 2 -0.13 -12.31 -12.24
N LEU A 3 1.06 -12.50 -11.65
CA LEU A 3 1.35 -12.10 -10.26
C LEU A 3 1.22 -10.59 -10.03
N ALA A 4 1.72 -9.77 -10.96
CA ALA A 4 1.61 -8.32 -10.92
C ALA A 4 0.14 -7.85 -10.90
N ASN A 5 -0.71 -8.44 -11.75
CA ASN A 5 -2.13 -8.11 -11.80
C ASN A 5 -2.88 -8.52 -10.52
N VAL A 6 -2.54 -9.68 -9.95
CA VAL A 6 -3.11 -10.14 -8.67
C VAL A 6 -2.75 -9.17 -7.54
N PHE A 7 -1.48 -8.75 -7.46
CA PHE A 7 -1.03 -7.79 -6.45
C PHE A 7 -1.70 -6.43 -6.63
N ALA A 8 -1.82 -5.94 -7.86
CA ALA A 8 -2.53 -4.70 -8.15
C ALA A 8 -3.99 -4.74 -7.68
N LEU A 9 -4.71 -5.81 -8.01
CA LEU A 9 -6.13 -5.96 -7.65
C LEU A 9 -6.32 -6.13 -6.13
N ALA A 10 -5.47 -6.92 -5.49
CA ALA A 10 -5.45 -7.03 -4.02
C ALA A 10 -5.20 -5.66 -3.38
N MET A 11 -4.30 -4.85 -3.95
CA MET A 11 -3.99 -3.53 -3.43
C MET A 11 -5.15 -2.54 -3.61
N VAL A 12 -5.92 -2.61 -4.70
CA VAL A 12 -7.14 -1.79 -4.87
C VAL A 12 -8.12 -2.07 -3.73
N ILE A 13 -8.41 -3.35 -3.47
CA ILE A 13 -9.33 -3.76 -2.41
C ILE A 13 -8.83 -3.28 -1.05
N LEU A 14 -7.55 -3.53 -0.76
CA LEU A 14 -6.93 -3.13 0.50
C LEU A 14 -6.94 -1.60 0.67
N TRP A 15 -6.64 -0.84 -0.38
CA TRP A 15 -6.64 0.62 -0.36
C TRP A 15 -8.00 1.19 0.02
N VAL A 16 -9.07 0.69 -0.61
CA VAL A 16 -10.45 1.13 -0.33
C VAL A 16 -10.83 0.80 1.12
N LEU A 17 -10.56 -0.44 1.56
CA LEU A 17 -10.87 -0.86 2.93
C LEU A 17 -10.09 -0.06 3.97
N CYS A 18 -8.78 0.11 3.78
CA CYS A 18 -7.93 0.87 4.69
C CYS A 18 -8.37 2.34 4.75
N SER A 19 -8.71 2.94 3.60
CA SER A 19 -9.20 4.33 3.57
C SER A 19 -10.51 4.50 4.32
N ALA A 20 -11.43 3.54 4.18
CA ALA A 20 -12.70 3.54 4.92
C ALA A 20 -12.46 3.41 6.45
N VAL A 21 -11.55 2.53 6.87
CA VAL A 21 -11.20 2.37 8.29
C VAL A 21 -10.55 3.63 8.85
N VAL A 22 -9.63 4.26 8.12
CA VAL A 22 -9.00 5.52 8.54
C VAL A 22 -10.03 6.64 8.68
N TRP A 23 -11.00 6.70 7.75
CA TRP A 23 -12.08 7.66 7.80
C TRP A 23 -13.01 7.45 9.01
N MET A 24 -13.38 6.19 9.30
CA MET A 24 -14.27 5.85 10.43
C MET A 24 -13.58 5.95 11.81
N PHE A 25 -12.30 5.59 11.90
CA PHE A 25 -11.57 5.44 13.17
C PHE A 25 -10.21 6.14 13.15
N PRO A 26 -10.16 7.47 12.98
CA PRO A 26 -8.91 8.21 12.76
C PRO A 26 -7.90 8.08 13.91
N VAL A 27 -8.38 8.09 15.15
CA VAL A 27 -7.51 7.97 16.34
C VAL A 27 -6.87 6.58 16.40
N PHE A 28 -7.64 5.53 16.16
CA PHE A 28 -7.13 4.16 16.12
C PHE A 28 -6.10 4.00 15.00
N SER A 29 -6.42 4.48 13.79
CA SER A 29 -5.49 4.43 12.67
C SER A 29 -4.19 5.15 12.94
N LEU A 30 -4.22 6.33 13.57
CA LEU A 30 -3.00 7.03 13.98
C LEU A 30 -2.16 6.23 14.99
N GLN A 31 -2.79 5.52 15.94
CA GLN A 31 -2.08 4.65 16.87
C GLN A 31 -1.40 3.48 16.15
N VAL A 32 -2.12 2.81 15.25
CA VAL A 32 -1.56 1.72 14.42
C VAL A 32 -0.42 2.22 13.55
N THR A 33 -0.57 3.38 12.90
CA THR A 33 0.50 4.00 12.10
C THR A 33 1.72 4.32 12.96
N ARG A 34 1.56 4.88 14.15
CA ARG A 34 2.69 5.12 15.08
C ARG A 34 3.40 3.82 15.42
N TRP A 35 2.69 2.74 15.65
CA TRP A 35 3.28 1.43 15.92
C TRP A 35 4.07 0.89 14.72
N TRP A 36 3.51 0.96 13.50
CA TRP A 36 4.23 0.56 12.27
C TRP A 36 5.46 1.40 11.98
N MET A 37 5.41 2.70 12.33
CA MET A 37 6.53 3.62 12.18
C MET A 37 7.49 3.58 13.38
N HIS A 38 7.52 2.48 14.15
CA HIS A 38 8.43 2.26 15.28
C HIS A 38 8.40 3.39 16.33
N GLY A 39 7.22 3.97 16.58
CA GLY A 39 7.02 5.01 17.60
C GLY A 39 7.38 6.43 17.15
N MET A 40 7.68 6.67 15.87
CA MET A 40 7.95 8.03 15.40
C MET A 40 6.75 8.96 15.61
N MET A 41 7.01 10.18 16.08
CA MET A 41 6.01 11.22 16.27
C MET A 41 5.64 11.87 14.94
N LEU A 42 4.64 11.31 14.25
CA LEU A 42 4.14 11.86 12.98
C LEU A 42 3.25 13.12 13.13
N SER A 43 2.89 13.48 14.37
CA SER A 43 1.91 14.54 14.66
C SER A 43 2.36 15.95 14.28
N ASN A 44 3.67 16.22 14.21
CA ASN A 44 4.18 17.55 13.84
C ASN A 44 4.49 17.69 12.35
N THR A 45 4.64 16.57 11.62
CA THR A 45 5.14 16.57 10.24
C THR A 45 4.05 16.32 9.20
N MET A 46 2.95 15.66 9.57
CA MET A 46 1.88 15.28 8.63
C MET A 46 0.72 16.28 8.52
N GLY A 47 0.75 17.40 9.25
CA GLY A 47 -0.30 18.43 9.17
C GLY A 47 -1.69 17.94 9.61
N ASN A 48 -2.73 18.74 9.30
CA ASN A 48 -4.11 18.43 9.65
C ASN A 48 -4.62 17.22 8.83
N TRP A 49 -5.52 16.43 9.43
CA TRP A 49 -6.10 15.21 8.87
C TRP A 49 -6.52 15.38 7.40
N GLY A 50 -5.88 14.64 6.49
CA GLY A 50 -5.84 14.95 5.05
C GLY A 50 -6.49 13.91 4.14
N LEU A 51 -7.60 13.30 4.56
CA LEU A 51 -8.36 12.36 3.72
C LEU A 51 -9.24 13.15 2.72
N SER A 52 -8.58 13.84 1.78
CA SER A 52 -9.25 14.48 0.64
C SER A 52 -9.45 13.48 -0.50
N PHE A 53 -10.40 13.77 -1.39
CA PHE A 53 -10.62 12.99 -2.61
C PHE A 53 -9.34 12.88 -3.45
N ASP A 54 -8.59 13.97 -3.57
CA ASP A 54 -7.33 14.00 -4.32
C ASP A 54 -6.29 13.06 -3.71
N ASN A 55 -6.11 13.09 -2.39
CA ASN A 55 -5.16 12.23 -1.68
C ASN A 55 -5.58 10.76 -1.73
N PHE A 56 -6.89 10.48 -1.73
CA PHE A 56 -7.41 9.12 -1.91
C PHE A 56 -7.05 8.56 -3.29
N PHE A 57 -7.24 9.33 -4.37
CA PHE A 57 -6.91 8.87 -5.72
C PHE A 57 -5.40 8.79 -5.96
N LEU A 58 -4.64 9.84 -5.61
CA LEU A 58 -3.19 9.85 -5.76
C LEU A 58 -2.53 8.72 -4.95
N GLY A 59 -2.92 8.57 -3.69
CA GLY A 59 -2.43 7.50 -2.82
C GLY A 59 -2.81 6.11 -3.36
N GLY A 60 -4.04 5.95 -3.87
CA GLY A 60 -4.50 4.68 -4.42
C GLY A 60 -3.76 4.28 -5.69
N VAL A 61 -3.63 5.20 -6.65
CA VAL A 61 -2.90 4.94 -7.91
C VAL A 61 -1.43 4.63 -7.63
N THR A 62 -0.77 5.41 -6.76
CA THR A 62 0.63 5.16 -6.41
C THR A 62 0.83 3.83 -5.72
N ALA A 63 -0.04 3.48 -4.75
CA ALA A 63 0.00 2.20 -4.06
C ALA A 63 -0.23 1.01 -5.01
N VAL A 64 -1.22 1.10 -5.90
CA VAL A 64 -1.53 0.04 -6.88
C VAL A 64 -0.38 -0.13 -7.88
N ALA A 65 0.20 0.95 -8.37
CA ALA A 65 1.38 0.90 -9.25
C ALA A 65 2.59 0.26 -8.55
N ALA A 66 2.84 0.62 -7.29
CA ALA A 66 3.91 0.03 -6.49
C ALA A 66 3.68 -1.47 -6.24
N ALA A 67 2.46 -1.88 -5.92
CA ALA A 67 2.10 -3.29 -5.73
C ALA A 67 2.23 -4.10 -7.03
N TRP A 68 1.78 -3.53 -8.15
CA TRP A 68 1.95 -4.14 -9.47
C TRP A 68 3.43 -4.33 -9.79
N GLY A 69 4.24 -3.28 -9.61
CA GLY A 69 5.69 -3.34 -9.82
C GLY A 69 6.38 -4.37 -8.94
N THR A 70 5.96 -4.48 -7.68
CA THR A 70 6.43 -5.50 -6.74
C THR A 70 6.09 -6.92 -7.23
N GLY A 71 4.84 -7.16 -7.64
CA GLY A 71 4.43 -8.46 -8.19
C GLY A 71 5.12 -8.79 -9.51
N TRP A 72 5.46 -7.79 -10.33
CA TRP A 72 6.28 -7.98 -11.53
C TRP A 72 7.72 -8.36 -11.18
N LEU A 73 8.37 -7.62 -10.27
CA LEU A 73 9.73 -7.88 -9.81
C LEU A 73 9.86 -9.26 -9.15
N LEU A 74 8.89 -9.65 -8.34
CA LEU A 74 8.85 -10.98 -7.71
C LEU A 74 8.70 -12.08 -8.75
N GLY A 75 7.78 -11.92 -9.71
CA GLY A 75 7.62 -12.89 -10.80
C GLY A 75 8.89 -13.03 -11.63
N TRP A 76 9.52 -11.92 -11.98
CA TRP A 76 10.80 -11.92 -12.70
C TRP A 76 11.91 -12.59 -11.90
N SER A 77 12.08 -12.22 -10.63
CA SER A 77 13.10 -12.81 -9.74
C SER A 77 12.91 -14.32 -9.59
N TRP A 78 11.65 -14.76 -9.46
CA TRP A 78 11.29 -16.17 -9.39
C TRP A 78 11.66 -16.92 -10.66
N ASP A 79 11.38 -16.36 -11.83
CA ASP A 79 11.76 -16.97 -13.11
C ASP A 79 13.28 -17.02 -13.31
N VAL A 80 14.02 -15.99 -12.86
CA VAL A 80 15.49 -15.96 -12.92
C VAL A 80 16.11 -17.00 -12.00
N MET A 81 15.65 -17.07 -10.74
CA MET A 81 16.17 -18.05 -9.76
C MET A 81 15.68 -19.47 -10.04
N GLY A 82 14.47 -19.62 -10.58
CA GLY A 82 13.84 -20.90 -10.91
C GLY A 82 14.37 -21.57 -12.18
N LYS A 83 15.22 -20.89 -12.98
CA LYS A 83 15.93 -21.46 -14.13
C LYS A 83 17.06 -22.43 -13.75
N LYS A 84 16.83 -23.33 -12.79
CA LYS A 84 17.52 -24.64 -12.77
C LYS A 84 16.58 -25.72 -13.27
N LYS A 85 16.95 -26.25 -14.45
CA LYS A 85 16.46 -27.43 -15.17
C LYS A 85 15.16 -27.27 -15.97
N LYS A 86 15.31 -26.80 -17.21
CA LYS A 86 14.88 -27.62 -18.35
C LYS A 86 16.14 -28.10 -19.04
#